data_AF-A0A517Q6R6-F1
#
_entry.id   AF-A0A517Q6R6-F1
#
_cell.length_a   1.000
_cell.length_b   1.000
_cell.length_c   1.000
_cell.angle_alpha   90.00
_cell.angle_beta   90.00
_cell.angle_gamma   90.00
#
_symmetry.space_group_name_H-M   'P 1'
#
loop_
_entity.id
_entity.type
_entity.pdbx_description
1 polymer ?
#
loop_
_entity_poly.entity_id
_entity_poly.type
_entity_poly.pdbx_seq_one_letter_code
_entity_poly.pdbx_strand_id
1 'polypeptide(L)'
;MPARVVVHKSSSHNDKEIEGFSNAAEENNIEYCELVSLRSSFIRLFRNGEYPPLRGTFLSLDERTNILYTRGSVEFYGTYPGMYMPRTLRIDCDLVEQTPRYLAEEILSLTKMNWNDTQFDGGLPITIRAARQVGDILKYLGASSPVPAQYSFYM
;
A
#
# COMPACT_ATOMS: atom_id res chain seq x y z
N MET A 1 0.04 -12.06 -21.55
CA MET A 1 -0.14 -10.84 -20.75
C MET A 1 -0.71 -11.20 -19.38
N PRO A 2 -0.50 -10.41 -18.31
CA PRO A 2 -1.11 -10.67 -17.02
C PRO A 2 -2.64 -10.56 -17.12
N ALA A 3 -3.36 -11.46 -16.45
CA ALA A 3 -4.82 -11.41 -16.36
C ALA A 3 -5.31 -10.27 -15.44
N ARG A 4 -4.49 -9.86 -14.47
CA ARG A 4 -4.84 -8.86 -13.47
C ARG A 4 -3.71 -7.88 -13.20
N VAL A 5 -4.05 -6.60 -13.12
CA VAL A 5 -3.15 -5.52 -12.71
C VAL A 5 -3.80 -4.72 -11.58
N VAL A 6 -3.02 -4.45 -10.55
CA VAL A 6 -3.43 -3.61 -9.41
C VAL A 6 -2.48 -2.42 -9.33
N VAL A 7 -3.03 -1.21 -9.33
CA VAL A 7 -2.29 0.04 -9.24
C VAL A 7 -2.45 0.63 -7.85
N HIS A 8 -1.31 0.83 -7.16
CA HIS A 8 -1.26 1.50 -5.87
C HIS A 8 -0.81 2.95 -6.05
N LYS A 9 -1.65 3.90 -5.63
CA LYS A 9 -1.38 5.35 -5.67
C LYS A 9 -1.42 5.95 -4.27
N SER A 10 -0.67 7.03 -4.03
CA SER A 10 -0.68 7.73 -2.74
C SER A 10 -1.75 8.83 -2.59
N SER A 11 -2.60 9.00 -3.60
CA SER A 11 -3.71 9.96 -3.65
C SER A 11 -4.84 9.36 -4.46
N SER A 12 -6.08 9.84 -4.26
CA SER A 12 -7.24 9.36 -4.99
C SER A 12 -7.08 9.49 -6.50
N HIS A 13 -7.65 8.54 -7.24
CA HIS A 13 -7.80 8.65 -8.68
C HIS A 13 -8.94 9.61 -9.02
N ASN A 14 -8.72 10.46 -10.02
CA ASN A 14 -9.79 11.25 -10.63
C ASN A 14 -10.41 10.51 -11.81
N ASP A 15 -11.56 10.98 -12.29
CA ASP A 15 -12.34 10.30 -13.33
C ASP A 15 -11.54 10.11 -14.63
N LYS A 16 -10.69 11.08 -15.00
CA LYS A 16 -9.84 10.99 -16.20
C LYS A 16 -8.72 9.97 -16.05
N GLU A 17 -8.16 9.85 -14.85
CA GLU A 17 -7.16 8.83 -14.55
C GLU A 17 -7.81 7.44 -14.62
N ILE A 18 -9.00 7.28 -14.04
CA ILE A 18 -9.76 6.02 -14.09
C ILE A 18 -10.03 5.64 -15.55
N GLU A 19 -10.58 6.55 -16.35
CA GLU A 19 -10.83 6.34 -17.78
C GLU A 19 -9.56 5.97 -18.53
N GLY A 20 -8.46 6.70 -18.31
CA GLY A 20 -7.19 6.44 -18.99
C GLY A 20 -6.59 5.07 -18.65
N PHE A 21 -6.64 4.67 -17.37
CA PHE A 21 -6.14 3.35 -16.96
C PHE A 21 -7.03 2.21 -17.45
N SER A 22 -8.36 2.39 -17.46
CA SER A 22 -9.29 1.40 -18.01
C SER A 22 -9.10 1.19 -19.51
N ASN A 23 -9.01 2.27 -20.29
CA ASN A 23 -8.77 2.19 -21.73
C ASN A 23 -7.44 1.48 -22.05
N ALA A 24 -6.37 1.81 -21.31
CA ALA A 24 -5.09 1.14 -21.47
C ALA A 24 -5.16 -0.35 -21.10
N ALA A 25 -5.93 -0.72 -20.08
CA ALA A 25 -6.14 -2.12 -19.71
C ALA A 25 -6.88 -2.89 -20.82
N GLU A 26 -7.94 -2.31 -21.38
CA GLU A 26 -8.70 -2.89 -22.50
C GLU A 26 -7.83 -3.06 -23.76
N GLU A 27 -7.10 -2.03 -24.17
CA GLU A 27 -6.20 -2.06 -25.33
C GLU A 27 -5.16 -3.18 -25.23
N ASN A 28 -4.72 -3.48 -24.01
CA ASN A 28 -3.75 -4.53 -23.75
C ASN A 28 -4.41 -5.87 -23.36
N ASN A 29 -5.73 -6.04 -23.43
CA ASN A 29 -6.43 -7.28 -23.07
C ASN A 29 -6.13 -7.73 -21.61
N ILE A 30 -6.09 -6.78 -20.67
CA ILE A 30 -6.04 -7.06 -19.23
C ILE A 30 -7.48 -7.24 -18.76
N GLU A 31 -7.80 -8.41 -18.20
CA GLU A 31 -9.16 -8.75 -17.77
C GLU A 31 -9.57 -7.94 -16.52
N TYR A 32 -8.65 -7.80 -15.56
CA TYR A 32 -8.92 -7.12 -14.30
C TYR A 32 -7.95 -5.96 -14.07
N CYS A 33 -8.45 -4.73 -14.05
CA CYS A 33 -7.69 -3.53 -13.72
C CYS A 33 -8.25 -2.89 -12.46
N GLU A 34 -7.48 -2.92 -11.37
CA GLU A 34 -7.92 -2.39 -10.07
C GLU A 34 -7.05 -1.19 -9.64
N LEU A 35 -7.70 -0.11 -9.26
CA LEU A 35 -7.10 1.14 -8.85
C LEU A 35 -7.37 1.38 -7.37
N VAL A 36 -6.30 1.41 -6.58
CA VAL A 36 -6.37 1.53 -5.12
C VAL A 36 -5.51 2.67 -4.62
N SER A 37 -6.11 3.52 -3.79
CA SER A 37 -5.44 4.64 -3.16
C SER A 37 -5.07 4.34 -1.71
N LEU A 38 -3.80 4.56 -1.37
CA LEU A 38 -3.19 4.20 -0.10
C LEU A 38 -2.64 5.45 0.60
N ARG A 39 -3.17 5.75 1.78
CA ARG A 39 -2.75 6.90 2.59
C ARG A 39 -2.69 6.59 4.07
N SER A 40 -1.85 7.30 4.82
CA SER A 40 -1.88 7.18 6.28
C SER A 40 -3.19 7.75 6.81
N SER A 41 -3.76 7.12 7.83
CA SER A 41 -4.96 7.59 8.51
C SER A 41 -4.70 7.82 10.00
N PHE A 42 -5.44 8.78 10.55
CA PHE A 42 -5.51 9.05 11.99
C PHE A 42 -6.62 8.25 12.68
N ILE A 43 -7.45 7.53 11.91
CA ILE A 43 -8.48 6.66 12.45
C ILE A 43 -7.82 5.52 13.20
N ARG A 44 -8.27 5.33 14.43
CA ARG A 44 -7.75 4.35 15.37
C ARG A 44 -8.90 3.59 15.99
N LEU A 45 -8.81 2.27 15.92
CA LEU A 45 -9.71 1.35 16.60
C LEU A 45 -9.25 1.18 18.04
N PHE A 46 -10.25 1.06 18.90
CA PHE A 46 -10.06 0.71 20.29
C PHE A 46 -10.18 -0.81 20.46
N ARG A 47 -9.29 -1.39 21.26
CA ARG A 47 -9.33 -2.79 21.68
C ARG A 47 -9.20 -2.80 23.19
N ASN A 48 -10.00 -3.63 23.87
CA ASN A 48 -9.82 -3.85 25.30
C ASN A 48 -8.50 -4.59 25.56
N GLY A 49 -7.60 -3.99 26.34
CA GLY A 49 -6.25 -4.49 26.62
C GLY A 49 -5.20 -3.38 26.60
N GLU A 50 -3.95 -3.72 26.94
CA GLU A 50 -2.84 -2.76 27.02
C GLU A 50 -2.25 -2.39 25.65
N TYR A 51 -2.35 -3.29 24.68
CA TYR A 51 -1.74 -3.14 23.38
C TYR A 51 -2.74 -2.74 22.28
N PRO A 52 -2.30 -2.04 21.21
CA PRO A 52 -3.16 -1.66 20.11
C PRO A 52 -3.80 -2.89 19.40
N PRO A 53 -4.75 -2.66 18.48
CA PRO A 53 -5.26 -3.72 17.60
C PRO A 53 -4.13 -4.52 16.93
N LEU A 54 -4.42 -5.79 16.63
CA LEU A 54 -3.46 -6.70 16.01
C LEU A 54 -3.05 -6.19 14.62
N ARG A 55 -1.79 -6.40 14.23
CA ARG A 55 -1.37 -6.24 12.83
C ARG A 55 -2.24 -7.15 11.95
N GLY A 56 -2.80 -6.59 10.89
CA GLY A 56 -3.78 -7.22 10.02
C GLY A 56 -5.23 -6.95 10.39
N THR A 57 -5.52 -6.24 11.49
CA THR A 57 -6.89 -5.80 11.79
C THR A 57 -7.42 -4.91 10.66
N PHE A 58 -8.56 -5.27 10.10
CA PHE A 58 -9.21 -4.60 8.98
C PHE A 58 -10.60 -4.11 9.37
N LEU A 59 -10.95 -2.89 8.99
CA LEU A 59 -12.28 -2.31 9.16
C LEU A 59 -12.71 -1.60 7.87
N SER A 60 -13.90 -1.93 7.37
CA SER A 60 -14.59 -1.13 6.35
C SER A 60 -15.40 -0.04 7.03
N LEU A 61 -15.20 1.22 6.62
CA LEU A 61 -16.02 2.36 7.08
C LEU A 61 -17.23 2.54 6.18
N ASP A 62 -17.02 2.36 4.87
CA ASP A 62 -18.03 2.35 3.82
C ASP A 62 -17.54 1.43 2.68
N GLU A 63 -18.28 1.35 1.58
CA GLU A 63 -17.94 0.47 0.44
C GLU A 63 -16.60 0.82 -0.20
N ARG A 64 -16.21 2.09 -0.17
CA ARG A 64 -14.97 2.60 -0.78
C ARG A 64 -13.83 2.68 0.23
N THR A 65 -14.12 3.14 1.45
CA THR A 65 -13.13 3.54 2.45
C THR A 65 -12.90 2.44 3.47
N ASN A 66 -11.66 1.97 3.51
CA ASN A 66 -11.25 0.88 4.38
C ASN A 66 -10.00 1.25 5.19
N ILE A 67 -9.83 0.62 6.34
CA ILE A 67 -8.73 0.85 7.29
C ILE A 67 -8.04 -0.48 7.58
N LEU A 68 -6.72 -0.48 7.44
CA LEU A 68 -5.87 -1.63 7.70
C LEU A 68 -4.78 -1.28 8.71
N TYR A 69 -4.67 -2.07 9.76
CA TYR A 69 -3.55 -2.04 10.69
C TYR A 69 -2.35 -2.76 10.07
N THR A 70 -1.56 -2.05 9.27
CA THR A 70 -0.26 -2.58 8.85
C THR A 70 0.70 -2.64 10.03
N ARG A 71 0.64 -1.70 10.98
CA ARG A 71 1.38 -1.80 12.25
C ARG A 71 0.40 -1.99 13.40
N GLY A 72 0.75 -2.84 14.34
CA GLY A 72 -0.11 -3.22 15.46
C GLY A 72 0.52 -4.31 16.28
N SER A 73 -0.22 -4.79 17.29
CA SER A 73 0.24 -5.87 18.15
C SER A 73 0.57 -7.10 17.34
N VAL A 74 1.72 -7.72 17.63
CA VAL A 74 2.20 -8.93 16.95
C VAL A 74 2.15 -10.07 17.95
N GLU A 75 1.34 -11.08 17.64
CA GLU A 75 1.13 -12.24 18.51
C GLU A 75 2.44 -12.96 18.84
N PHE A 76 3.31 -13.16 17.84
CA PHE A 76 4.62 -13.80 18.02
C PHE A 76 5.51 -13.07 19.05
N TYR A 77 5.43 -11.74 19.14
CA TYR A 77 6.18 -10.97 20.13
C TYR A 77 5.44 -10.81 21.46
N GLY A 78 4.15 -11.12 21.51
CA GLY A 78 3.28 -10.82 22.65
C GLY A 78 3.13 -9.33 22.95
N THR A 79 3.55 -8.45 22.04
CA THR A 79 3.58 -6.99 22.25
C THR A 79 3.49 -6.22 20.93
N TYR A 80 3.42 -4.89 21.01
CA TYR A 80 3.59 -3.98 19.89
C TYR A 80 5.00 -3.36 19.92
N PRO A 81 5.83 -3.58 18.89
CA PRO A 81 7.24 -3.14 18.91
C PRO A 81 7.44 -1.63 18.65
N GLY A 82 6.38 -0.88 18.33
CA GLY A 82 6.49 0.55 18.01
C GLY A 82 6.41 1.46 19.22
N MET A 83 7.04 2.63 19.15
CA MET A 83 7.06 3.62 20.24
C MET A 83 5.73 4.35 20.46
N TYR A 84 4.96 4.58 19.39
CA TYR A 84 3.71 5.35 19.42
C TYR A 84 2.54 4.54 18.91
N MET A 85 1.32 4.93 19.32
CA MET A 85 0.09 4.35 18.82
C MET A 85 0.10 4.29 17.28
N PRO A 86 -0.03 3.08 16.69
CA PRO A 86 0.23 2.87 15.28
C PRO A 86 -0.70 3.72 14.42
N ARG A 87 -0.14 4.31 13.36
CA ARG A 87 -0.96 4.87 12.28
C ARG A 87 -1.50 3.73 11.44
N THR A 88 -2.74 3.87 11.00
CA THR A 88 -3.39 2.91 10.12
C THR A 88 -3.16 3.29 8.66
N LEU A 89 -3.23 2.30 7.79
CA LEU A 89 -3.27 2.52 6.34
C LEU A 89 -4.74 2.60 5.93
N ARG A 90 -5.14 3.74 5.39
CA ARG A 90 -6.42 3.87 4.69
C ARG A 90 -6.25 3.40 3.25
N ILE A 91 -7.20 2.57 2.84
CA ILE A 91 -7.34 1.95 1.54
C ILE A 91 -8.64 2.48 0.95
N ASP A 92 -8.56 3.23 -0.13
CA ASP A 92 -9.73 3.64 -0.89
C ASP A 92 -9.77 2.83 -2.19
N CYS A 93 -10.85 2.08 -2.36
CA CYS A 93 -11.14 1.29 -3.55
C CYS A 93 -11.75 2.21 -4.61
N ASP A 94 -10.91 2.78 -5.48
CA ASP A 94 -11.38 3.77 -6.47
C ASP A 94 -12.02 3.09 -7.69
N LEU A 95 -11.46 1.97 -8.13
CA LEU A 95 -12.04 1.06 -9.11
C LEU A 95 -11.57 -0.35 -8.76
N VAL A 96 -12.46 -1.24 -8.34
CA VAL A 96 -12.09 -2.60 -7.90
C VAL A 96 -13.15 -3.61 -8.30
N GLU A 97 -12.73 -4.84 -8.49
CA GLU A 97 -13.62 -5.99 -8.70
C GLU A 97 -13.52 -7.00 -7.54
N GLN A 98 -12.33 -7.09 -6.94
CA GLN A 98 -12.11 -7.89 -5.74
C GLN A 98 -12.69 -7.22 -4.50
N THR A 99 -12.94 -8.03 -3.48
CA THR A 99 -13.42 -7.49 -2.21
C THR A 99 -12.34 -6.63 -1.54
N PRO A 100 -12.72 -5.55 -0.82
CA PRO A 100 -11.75 -4.72 -0.09
C PRO A 100 -10.88 -5.51 0.90
N ARG A 101 -11.42 -6.59 1.47
CA ARG A 101 -10.68 -7.49 2.37
C ARG A 101 -9.57 -8.24 1.63
N TYR A 102 -9.87 -8.79 0.46
CA TYR A 102 -8.88 -9.49 -0.37
C TYR A 102 -7.72 -8.55 -0.73
N LEU A 103 -8.03 -7.34 -1.20
CA LEU A 103 -7.02 -6.30 -1.50
C LEU A 103 -6.19 -5.94 -0.26
N ALA A 104 -6.82 -5.84 0.91
CA ALA A 104 -6.12 -5.56 2.16
C ALA A 104 -5.14 -6.66 2.56
N GLU A 105 -5.46 -7.93 2.32
CA GLU A 105 -4.56 -9.07 2.55
C GLU A 105 -3.35 -9.05 1.62
N GLU A 106 -3.56 -8.72 0.34
CA GLU A 106 -2.46 -8.51 -0.63
C GLU A 106 -1.57 -7.34 -0.20
N ILE A 107 -2.16 -6.20 0.14
CA ILE A 107 -1.43 -5.01 0.62
C ILE A 107 -0.64 -5.34 1.89
N LEU A 108 -1.24 -6.05 2.85
CA LEU A 108 -0.57 -6.48 4.08
C LEU A 108 0.63 -7.37 3.77
N SER A 109 0.48 -8.30 2.82
CA SER A 109 1.56 -9.18 2.37
C SER A 109 2.70 -8.40 1.73
N LEU A 110 2.38 -7.43 0.86
CA LEU A 110 3.37 -6.55 0.22
C LEU A 110 4.14 -5.66 1.20
N THR A 111 3.60 -5.40 2.40
CA THR A 111 4.36 -4.68 3.44
C THR A 111 5.53 -5.48 4.02
N LYS A 112 5.55 -6.81 3.81
CA LYS A 112 6.64 -7.71 4.25
C LYS A 112 7.71 -7.91 3.17
N MET A 113 7.50 -7.38 1.96
CA MET A 113 8.33 -7.67 0.79
C MET A 113 9.54 -6.74 0.63
N ASN A 114 9.94 -6.05 1.70
CA ASN A 114 11.20 -5.31 1.69
C ASN A 114 12.36 -6.25 2.05
N TRP A 115 13.20 -6.60 1.07
CA TRP A 115 14.36 -7.46 1.29
C TRP A 115 15.59 -6.77 1.89
N ASN A 116 15.56 -5.45 2.06
CA ASN A 116 16.67 -4.70 2.65
C ASN A 116 16.55 -4.52 4.16
N ASP A 117 15.45 -4.99 4.76
CA ASP A 117 15.24 -4.94 6.19
C ASP A 117 14.61 -6.25 6.67
N THR A 118 14.97 -6.66 7.88
CA THR A 118 14.36 -7.80 8.56
C THR A 118 13.13 -7.39 9.37
N GLN A 119 12.81 -6.09 9.44
CA GLN A 119 11.64 -5.56 10.12
C GLN A 119 10.34 -6.11 9.54
N PHE A 120 9.65 -6.94 10.32
CA PHE A 120 8.41 -7.62 9.94
C PHE A 120 7.18 -6.70 9.89
N ASP A 121 7.19 -5.58 10.63
CA ASP A 121 6.05 -4.68 10.79
C ASP A 121 6.14 -3.43 9.89
N GLY A 122 6.59 -3.59 8.63
CA GLY A 122 6.59 -2.52 7.64
C GLY A 122 5.22 -1.83 7.50
N GLY A 123 5.22 -0.50 7.47
CA GLY A 123 3.99 0.30 7.48
C GLY A 123 3.34 0.54 6.11
N LEU A 124 4.12 0.49 5.03
CA LEU A 124 3.68 0.71 3.65
C LEU A 124 3.99 -0.53 2.80
N PRO A 125 3.16 -0.87 1.79
CA PRO A 125 3.51 -1.92 0.84
C PRO A 125 4.72 -1.51 -0.01
N ILE A 126 5.50 -2.50 -0.44
CA ILE A 126 6.74 -2.29 -1.19
C ILE A 126 6.55 -1.44 -2.45
N THR A 127 5.37 -1.52 -3.10
CA THR A 127 5.05 -0.74 -4.30
C THR A 127 5.09 0.77 -4.05
N ILE A 128 4.49 1.23 -2.95
CA ILE A 128 4.49 2.65 -2.56
C ILE A 128 5.86 3.04 -2.03
N ARG A 129 6.50 2.16 -1.25
CA ARG A 129 7.80 2.45 -0.64
C ARG A 129 8.88 2.65 -1.70
N ALA A 130 8.99 1.72 -2.66
CA ALA A 130 9.95 1.79 -3.74
C ALA A 130 9.71 3.03 -4.61
N ALA A 131 8.46 3.32 -4.99
CA ALA A 131 8.13 4.51 -5.77
C ALA A 131 8.57 5.81 -5.09
N ARG A 132 8.39 5.92 -3.76
CA ARG A 132 8.87 7.07 -2.99
C ARG A 132 10.39 7.16 -2.97
N GLN A 133 11.08 6.06 -2.69
CA GLN A 133 12.54 6.04 -2.59
C GLN A 133 13.20 6.39 -3.94
N VAL A 134 12.64 5.88 -5.04
CA VAL A 134 13.02 6.28 -6.40
C VAL A 134 12.84 7.78 -6.60
N GLY A 135 11.65 8.32 -6.30
CA GLY A 135 11.39 9.77 -6.41
C GLY A 135 12.31 10.64 -5.55
N ASP A 136 12.62 10.18 -4.34
CA ASP A 136 13.51 10.88 -3.40
C ASP A 136 14.96 10.93 -3.87
N ILE A 137 15.41 9.94 -4.64
CA ILE A 137 16.75 9.91 -5.24
C ILE A 137 16.78 10.71 -6.55
N LEU A 138 15.82 10.45 -7.45
CA LEU A 138 15.81 11.04 -8.79
C LEU A 138 15.68 12.56 -8.79
N LYS A 139 15.03 13.16 -7.78
CA LYS A 139 14.88 14.62 -7.67
C LYS A 139 16.20 15.40 -7.54
N TYR A 140 17.30 14.72 -7.20
CA TYR A 140 18.63 15.32 -7.07
C TYR A 140 19.52 15.11 -8.29
N LEU A 141 19.06 14.37 -9.30
CA LEU A 141 19.82 14.17 -10.54
C LEU A 141 19.68 15.39 -11.46
N GLY A 142 20.79 15.81 -12.06
CA GLY A 142 20.78 16.82 -13.13
C GLY A 142 20.21 16.24 -14.43
N ALA A 143 19.75 17.10 -15.35
CA ALA A 143 19.11 16.68 -16.60
C ALA A 143 19.96 15.74 -17.48
N SER A 144 21.28 15.81 -17.37
CA SER A 144 22.25 14.98 -18.10
C SER A 144 22.85 13.84 -17.25
N SER A 145 22.40 13.67 -16.01
CA SER A 145 22.92 12.62 -15.13
C SER A 145 22.42 11.25 -15.59
N PRO A 146 23.27 10.21 -15.62
CA PRO A 146 22.82 8.86 -15.93
C PRO A 146 21.86 8.36 -14.84
N VAL A 147 20.71 7.82 -15.27
CA VAL A 147 19.73 7.23 -14.36
C VAL A 147 20.01 5.73 -14.24
N PRO A 148 20.46 5.23 -13.07
CA PRO A 148 20.70 3.80 -12.90
C PRO A 148 19.38 3.04 -12.96
N ALA A 149 19.26 2.00 -13.81
CA ALA A 149 17.99 1.27 -13.96
C ALA A 149 17.76 0.16 -12.91
N GLN A 150 18.80 -0.22 -12.16
CA GLN A 150 18.70 -1.38 -11.25
C GLN A 150 18.01 -0.99 -9.94
N TYR A 151 17.03 -1.79 -9.55
CA TYR A 151 16.24 -1.62 -8.32
C TYR A 151 17.10 -1.48 -7.05
N SER A 152 18.21 -2.21 -6.98
CA SER A 152 19.14 -2.20 -5.84
C SER A 152 19.80 -0.85 -5.58
N PHE A 153 19.84 0.06 -6.55
CA PHE A 153 20.37 1.42 -6.32
C PHE A 153 19.37 2.33 -5.62
N TYR A 154 18.10 1.93 -5.55
CA TYR A 154 17.02 2.75 -5.00
C TYR A 154 16.50 2.24 -3.67
N MET A 155 16.96 1.11 -3.18
CA MET A 155 16.30 0.38 -2.10
C MET A 155 17.27 0.04 -1.01
#